data_AF-L9X4M1-F1
#
_entry.id   AF-L9X4M1-F1
#
_cell.length_a   1.000
_cell.length_b   1.000
_cell.length_c   1.000
_cell.angle_alpha   90.00
_cell.angle_beta   90.00
_cell.angle_gamma   90.00
#
_symmetry.space_group_name_H-M   'P 1'
#
loop_
_entity.id
_entity.type
_entity.pdbx_description
1 polymer ?
#
loop_
_entity_poly.entity_id
_entity_poly.type
_entity_poly.pdbx_seq_one_letter_code
_entity_poly.pdbx_strand_id
1 'polypeptide(L)' 'MADPDADRDGFREGLESSKGDPRVLLVLNAVLSLLFGWMIVAGAAVVGLVEVSLTTVVAVAAGLFVLTLVMTRP' A
#
# COMPACT_ATOMS: atom_id res chain seq x y z
N MET A 1 12.80 21.95 -33.40
CA MET A 1 12.09 20.73 -32.98
C MET A 1 12.65 20.36 -31.63
N ALA A 2 11.82 20.27 -30.58
CA ALA A 2 12.28 19.76 -29.30
C ALA A 2 12.61 18.28 -29.45
N ASP A 3 13.75 17.86 -28.90
CA ASP A 3 14.20 16.48 -28.95
C ASP A 3 13.37 15.65 -27.95
N PRO A 4 12.50 14.74 -28.41
CA PRO A 4 11.61 13.97 -27.53
C PRO A 4 12.37 13.05 -26.56
N ASP A 5 13.64 12.76 -26.83
CA ASP A 5 14.48 11.99 -25.92
C ASP A 5 15.02 12.86 -24.75
N ALA A 6 15.24 14.16 -24.96
CA ALA A 6 15.65 15.09 -23.90
C ALA A 6 14.55 15.30 -22.84
N ASP A 7 13.28 15.30 -23.24
CA ASP A 7 12.15 15.37 -22.30
C ASP A 7 12.07 14.12 -21.43
N ARG A 8 12.25 12.92 -22.01
CA ARG A 8 12.21 11.64 -21.27
C ARG A 8 13.31 11.56 -20.21
N ASP A 9 14.52 11.98 -20.55
CA ASP A 9 15.65 12.00 -19.61
C ASP A 9 15.38 13.00 -18.47
N GLY A 10 14.83 14.19 -18.78
CA GLY A 10 14.43 15.16 -17.76
C GLY A 10 13.35 14.66 -16.79
N PHE A 11 12.35 13.93 -17.27
CA PHE A 11 11.35 13.30 -16.41
C PHE A 11 11.94 12.20 -15.52
N ARG A 12 12.82 11.36 -16.08
CA ARG A 12 13.47 10.29 -15.33
C ARG A 12 14.38 10.82 -14.22
N GLU A 13 15.20 11.82 -14.54
CA GLU A 13 16.07 12.51 -13.57
C GLU A 13 15.23 13.15 -12.45
N GLY A 14 14.08 13.76 -12.79
CA GLY A 14 13.15 14.33 -11.81
C GLY A 14 12.52 13.28 -10.88
N LEU A 15 12.23 12.07 -11.39
CA LEU A 15 11.70 10.96 -10.60
C LEU A 15 12.79 10.32 -9.72
N GLU A 16 14.02 10.17 -10.23
CA GLU A 16 15.16 9.62 -9.49
C GLU A 16 15.67 10.59 -8.41
N SER A 17 15.59 11.90 -8.65
CA SER A 17 15.90 12.94 -7.65
C SER A 17 14.79 13.11 -6.59
N SER A 18 13.58 12.59 -6.83
CA SER A 18 12.45 12.76 -5.91
C SER A 18 12.62 11.84 -4.70
N LYS A 19 13.18 12.39 -3.61
CA LYS A 19 13.08 11.78 -2.28
C LYS A 19 11.60 11.74 -1.88
N GLY A 20 10.93 10.62 -2.16
CA GLY A 20 9.51 10.45 -1.85
C GLY A 20 9.18 10.74 -0.40
N ASP A 21 8.04 11.40 -0.15
CA ASP A 21 7.61 11.75 1.20
C ASP A 21 7.25 10.47 1.98
N PRO A 22 7.93 10.18 3.12
CA PRO A 22 7.66 9.00 3.92
C PRO A 22 6.21 8.94 4.44
N ARG A 23 5.53 10.08 4.56
CA ARG A 23 4.12 10.13 4.99
C ARG A 23 3.18 9.50 3.96
N VAL A 24 3.46 9.70 2.67
CA VAL A 24 2.66 9.12 1.59
C VAL A 24 2.72 7.60 1.64
N LEU A 25 3.91 7.04 1.87
CA LEU A 25 4.09 5.59 2.01
C LEU A 25 3.30 5.03 3.20
N LEU A 26 3.28 5.72 4.33
CA LEU A 26 2.49 5.30 5.50
C LEU A 26 0.98 5.34 5.22
N VAL A 27 0.48 6.41 4.61
CA VAL A 27 -0.94 6.54 4.25
C VAL A 27 -1.33 5.47 3.23
N LEU A 28 -0.52 5.29 2.20
CA LEU A 28 -0.77 4.29 1.17
C LEU A 28 -0.77 2.88 1.77
N ASN A 29 0.17 2.55 2.65
CA ASN A 29 0.18 1.27 3.36
C ASN A 29 -1.09 1.07 4.18
N ALA A 30 -1.58 2.11 4.87
CA ALA A 30 -2.82 2.03 5.64
C ALA A 30 -4.04 1.76 4.76
N VAL A 31 -4.18 2.49 3.64
CA VAL A 31 -5.27 2.29 2.67
C VAL A 31 -5.21 0.89 2.06
N LEU A 32 -4.04 0.47 1.60
CA LEU A 32 -3.86 -0.86 1.01
C LEU A 32 -4.13 -1.97 2.03
N SER A 33 -3.65 -1.82 3.26
CA SER A 33 -3.88 -2.79 4.33
C SER A 33 -5.37 -2.93 4.67
N LEU A 34 -6.12 -1.83 4.64
CA LEU A 34 -7.56 -1.86 4.83
C LEU A 34 -8.29 -2.58 3.69
N LEU A 35 -7.92 -2.29 2.44
CA LEU A 35 -8.49 -2.95 1.26
C LEU A 35 -8.18 -4.45 1.25
N PHE A 36 -6.93 -4.84 1.54
CA PHE A 36 -6.55 -6.25 1.65
C PHE A 36 -7.22 -6.93 2.84
N GLY A 37 -7.26 -6.30 4.01
CA GLY A 37 -7.95 -6.83 5.19
C GLY A 37 -9.42 -7.09 4.91
N TRP A 38 -10.10 -6.19 4.21
CA TRP A 38 -11.48 -6.38 3.77
C TRP A 38 -11.62 -7.60 2.83
N MET A 39 -10.78 -7.71 1.81
CA MET A 39 -10.83 -8.85 0.87
C MET A 39 -10.55 -10.19 1.56
N ILE A 40 -9.59 -10.24 2.49
CA ILE A 40 -9.26 -11.45 3.25
C ILE A 40 -10.44 -11.86 4.14
N VAL A 41 -11.02 -10.92 4.89
CA VAL A 41 -12.17 -11.21 5.76
C VAL A 41 -13.38 -11.64 4.95
N ALA A 42 -13.66 -10.99 3.82
CA ALA A 42 -14.73 -11.40 2.91
C ALA A 42 -14.52 -12.82 2.37
N GLY A 43 -13.31 -13.14 1.91
CA GLY A 43 -12.97 -14.49 1.43
C GLY A 43 -13.05 -15.55 2.54
N ALA A 44 -12.55 -15.23 3.72
CA ALA A 44 -12.61 -16.12 4.88
C ALA A 44 -14.05 -16.36 5.37
N ALA A 45 -14.94 -15.37 5.21
CA ALA A 45 -16.36 -15.53 5.53
C ALA A 45 -17.09 -16.46 4.54
N VAL A 46 -16.71 -16.47 3.25
CA VAL A 46 -17.29 -17.40 2.25
C VAL A 46 -17.07 -18.86 2.64
N VAL A 47 -15.93 -19.18 3.24
CA VAL A 47 -15.60 -20.53 3.70
C VAL A 47 -15.95 -20.79 5.17
N GLY A 48 -16.63 -19.84 5.83
CA GLY A 48 -17.11 -19.98 7.22
C GLY A 48 -16.03 -19.93 8.29
N LEU A 49 -14.85 -19.35 8.01
CA LEU A 49 -13.75 -19.27 8.97
C LEU A 49 -13.88 -18.11 9.96
N VAL A 50 -14.48 -17.01 9.52
CA VAL A 50 -14.65 -15.78 10.34
C VAL A 50 -15.97 -15.11 10.01
N GLU A 51 -16.47 -14.31 10.95
CA GLU A 51 -17.58 -13.39 10.71
C GLU A 51 -17.09 -12.04 10.18
N VAL A 52 -17.80 -11.50 9.19
CA VAL A 52 -17.54 -10.16 8.66
C VAL A 52 -18.03 -9.13 9.67
N SER A 53 -17.09 -8.54 10.41
CA SER A 53 -17.34 -7.42 11.30
C SER A 53 -16.28 -6.34 11.09
N LEU A 54 -16.62 -5.08 11.43
CA LEU A 54 -15.68 -3.97 11.33
C LEU A 54 -14.43 -4.24 12.18
N THR A 55 -14.61 -4.80 13.37
CA THR A 55 -13.52 -5.15 14.29
C THR A 55 -12.57 -6.18 13.67
N THR A 56 -13.10 -7.23 13.04
CA THR A 56 -12.28 -8.27 12.37
C THR A 56 -11.47 -7.67 11.23
N VAL A 57 -12.11 -6.85 10.39
CA VAL A 57 -11.44 -6.18 9.25
C VAL A 57 -10.31 -5.28 9.73
N VAL A 58 -10.58 -4.43 10.74
CA VAL A 58 -9.58 -3.52 11.31
C VAL A 58 -8.43 -4.29 11.96
N ALA A 59 -8.70 -5.39 12.65
CA ALA A 59 -7.66 -6.23 13.26
C ALA A 59 -6.73 -6.85 12.19
N VAL A 60 -7.31 -7.43 11.13
CA VAL A 60 -6.54 -8.00 10.01
C VAL A 60 -5.74 -6.90 9.29
N ALA A 61 -6.37 -5.77 9.00
CA ALA A 61 -5.72 -4.63 8.35
C ALA A 61 -4.58 -4.07 9.20
N ALA A 62 -4.75 -3.94 10.52
CA ALA A 62 -3.69 -3.51 11.42
C ALA A 62 -2.51 -4.50 11.42
N GLY A 63 -2.80 -5.81 11.40
CA GLY A 63 -1.78 -6.85 11.27
C GLY A 63 -0.97 -6.71 9.98
N LEU A 64 -1.65 -6.54 8.84
CA LEU A 64 -1.00 -6.31 7.54
C LEU A 64 -0.18 -5.03 7.52
N PHE A 65 -0.71 -3.94 8.08
CA PHE A 65 -0.02 -2.66 8.15
C PHE A 65 1.30 -2.78 8.91
N VAL A 66 1.26 -3.42 10.08
CA VAL A 66 2.43 -3.65 10.92
C VAL A 66 3.41 -4.60 10.23
N LEU A 67 2.92 -5.66 9.60
CA LEU A 67 3.75 -6.60 8.84
C LEU A 67 4.54 -5.88 7.74
N THR A 68 3.85 -5.11 6.91
CA THR A 68 4.49 -4.32 5.83
C THR A 68 5.49 -3.31 6.41
N LEU A 69 5.11 -2.65 7.51
CA LEU A 69 5.97 -1.67 8.17
C LEU A 69 7.26 -2.32 8.67
N VAL A 70 7.17 -3.50 9.29
CA VAL A 70 8.33 -4.27 9.77
C VAL A 70 9.18 -4.76 8.60
N MET A 71 8.57 -5.32 7.56
CA MET A 71 9.28 -5.86 6.40
C MET A 71 10.05 -4.79 5.63
N THR A 72 9.55 -3.55 5.63
CA THR A 72 10.16 -2.41 4.92
C THR A 72 11.18 -1.67 5.79
N ARG A 73 11.29 -1.97 7.09
CA ARG A 73 12.36 -1.41 7.92
C ARG A 73 13.67 -2.15 7.59
N PRO A 74 14.77 -1.44 7.29
CA PRO A 74 16.07 -2.05 7.00
C PRO A 74 16.71 -2.70 8.22
#